data_AF-A0A3N5L2Q3-F1
#
_entry.id   AF-A0A3N5L2Q3-F1
#
_cell.length_a   1.000
_cell.length_b   1.000
_cell.length_c   1.000
_cell.angle_alpha   90.00
_cell.angle_beta   90.00
_cell.angle_gamma   90.00
#
_symmetry.space_group_name_H-M   'P 1'
#
loop_
_entity.id
_entity.type
_entity.pdbx_description
1 polymer ?
#
loop_
_entity_poly.entity_id
_entity_poly.type
_entity_poly.pdbx_seq_one_letter_code
_entity_poly.pdbx_strand_id
1 'polypeptide(L)'
;MFFLALTSALAADVDFNGRWDISYPAGADRASWLEVRGAETSAPEVRFVSAYGGDLNRADEVAIRNGELVFGFRYKRRLQRGAEPVDARTVCRARFSGAQLRGTTATEGSNAPPVEWIGVRAPEIREKDDGTWRESKPIRLFNGKDLSGWQPLEKDRKFGWTAGNGVLRAPGGGANLVSTEKFWNFKLHIEYRVDKGSNSGIGLRGRYEIQVLDDYGQPPDSHSNGSLYSRIAPSVNASKRPGEWQVYDITLIGRDVTVVLNGKKLIDRQVIEGLTAMGHDPNEGEPGPISLQGDHGPIGFRNILLTPLVK
;
A
#
# COMPACT_ATOMS: atom_id res chain seq x y z
N MET A 1 8.25 7.14 48.12
CA MET A 1 8.78 6.34 47.00
C MET A 1 7.72 6.23 45.88
N PHE A 2 7.27 7.37 45.33
CA PHE A 2 6.21 7.42 44.29
C PHE A 2 6.60 8.24 43.05
N PHE A 3 7.77 8.89 43.05
CA PHE A 3 8.22 9.77 41.97
C PHE A 3 8.99 9.05 40.84
N LEU A 4 9.56 7.86 41.08
CA LEU A 4 10.34 7.14 40.05
C LEU A 4 9.46 6.43 39.01
N ALA A 5 8.25 6.00 39.37
CA ALA A 5 7.37 5.21 38.48
C ALA A 5 6.64 6.08 37.44
N LEU A 6 6.31 7.33 37.78
CA LEU A 6 5.67 8.26 36.84
C LEU A 6 6.62 8.70 35.71
N THR A 7 7.91 8.90 36.02
CA THR A 7 8.92 9.30 35.02
C THR A 7 9.20 8.19 34.01
N SER A 8 9.20 6.92 34.42
CA SER A 8 9.45 5.80 33.51
C SER A 8 8.26 5.51 32.58
N ALA A 9 7.03 5.70 33.06
CA ALA A 9 5.83 5.49 32.23
C ALA A 9 5.69 6.57 31.15
N LEU A 10 5.94 7.84 31.47
CA LEU A 10 5.95 8.93 30.49
C LEU A 10 7.06 8.77 29.45
N ALA A 11 8.25 8.30 29.85
CA ALA A 11 9.33 8.01 28.91
C ALA A 11 8.97 6.87 27.95
N ALA A 12 8.27 5.84 28.43
CA ALA A 12 7.80 4.73 27.60
C ALA A 12 6.68 5.15 26.60
N ASP A 13 5.88 6.16 26.95
CA ASP A 13 4.81 6.65 26.08
C ASP A 13 5.38 7.45 24.88
N VAL A 14 6.47 8.22 25.08
CA VAL A 14 7.16 8.95 23.99
C VAL A 14 7.63 8.00 22.88
N ASP A 15 8.02 6.78 23.23
CA ASP A 15 8.57 5.81 22.29
C ASP A 15 7.56 5.34 21.24
N PHE A 16 6.25 5.53 21.44
CA PHE A 16 5.27 5.23 20.39
C PHE A 16 5.45 6.10 19.15
N ASN A 17 5.96 7.34 19.29
CA ASN A 17 6.18 8.27 18.18
C ASN A 17 7.00 7.63 17.04
N GLY A 18 6.66 8.02 15.82
CA GLY A 18 7.31 7.56 14.60
C GLY A 18 6.46 6.57 13.79
N ARG A 19 7.11 5.94 12.82
CA ARG A 19 6.46 5.05 11.84
C ARG A 19 6.75 3.59 12.13
N TRP A 20 5.78 2.75 11.83
CA TRP A 20 5.78 1.33 12.13
C TRP A 20 5.26 0.52 10.95
N ASP A 21 6.07 -0.42 10.51
CA ASP A 21 5.71 -1.44 9.54
C ASP A 21 5.00 -2.58 10.26
N ILE A 22 3.77 -2.89 9.83
CA ILE A 22 2.91 -3.85 10.51
C ILE A 22 2.76 -5.12 9.68
N SER A 23 3.02 -6.25 10.34
CA SER A 23 2.80 -7.60 9.81
C SER A 23 1.80 -8.39 10.64
N TYR A 24 1.24 -9.44 10.05
CA TYR A 24 0.20 -10.27 10.65
C TYR A 24 0.69 -11.72 10.78
N PRO A 25 1.04 -12.18 12.00
CA PRO A 25 1.62 -13.51 12.22
C PRO A 25 0.76 -14.68 11.74
N ALA A 26 -0.56 -14.50 11.72
CA ALA A 26 -1.51 -15.50 11.22
C ALA A 26 -1.49 -15.67 9.68
N GLY A 27 -0.50 -15.10 8.98
CA GLY A 27 -0.24 -15.37 7.57
C GLY A 27 -1.13 -14.59 6.60
N ALA A 28 -1.56 -13.38 6.96
CA ALA A 28 -2.25 -12.54 5.99
C ALA A 28 -1.28 -12.12 4.87
N ASP A 29 -1.68 -12.27 3.61
CA ASP A 29 -0.97 -11.75 2.43
C ASP A 29 -1.10 -10.21 2.35
N ARG A 30 -0.88 -9.53 3.48
CA ARG A 30 -1.13 -8.11 3.69
C ARG A 30 -0.16 -7.53 4.70
N ALA A 31 0.12 -6.25 4.52
CA ALA A 31 0.88 -5.42 5.42
C ALA A 31 0.03 -4.20 5.79
N SER A 32 0.38 -3.58 6.90
CA SER A 32 -0.24 -2.33 7.33
C SER A 32 0.84 -1.38 7.80
N TRP A 33 0.45 -0.14 8.04
CA TRP A 33 1.39 0.90 8.42
C TRP A 33 0.74 1.82 9.44
N LEU A 34 1.53 2.24 10.41
CA LEU A 34 1.11 3.11 11.50
C LEU A 34 2.11 4.25 11.66
N GLU A 35 1.61 5.46 11.80
CA GLU A 35 2.38 6.60 12.28
C GLU A 35 1.72 7.18 13.52
N VAL A 36 2.52 7.37 14.57
CA VAL A 36 2.12 8.04 15.81
C VAL A 36 2.90 9.34 15.92
N ARG A 37 2.23 10.43 16.29
CA ARG A 37 2.85 11.73 16.55
C ARG A 37 2.32 12.34 17.85
N GLY A 38 3.18 13.07 18.53
CA GLY A 38 2.83 13.79 19.76
C GLY A 38 2.39 12.86 20.89
N ALA A 39 3.01 11.68 21.02
CA ALA A 39 2.70 10.72 22.08
C ALA A 39 2.89 11.28 23.50
N GLU A 40 3.78 12.26 23.64
CA GLU A 40 4.05 13.03 24.85
C GLU A 40 3.01 14.13 25.14
N THR A 41 2.12 14.40 24.19
CA THR A 41 1.14 15.50 24.28
C THR A 41 -0.20 14.99 24.79
N SER A 42 -1.08 15.92 25.17
CA SER A 42 -2.46 15.58 25.54
C SER A 42 -3.35 15.20 24.35
N ALA A 43 -2.86 15.35 23.12
CA ALA A 43 -3.61 15.11 21.88
C ALA A 43 -2.73 14.39 20.84
N PRO A 44 -2.33 13.13 21.10
CA PRO A 44 -1.57 12.35 20.13
C PRO A 44 -2.38 12.10 18.85
N GLU A 45 -1.69 12.03 17.72
CA GLU A 45 -2.29 11.73 16.43
C GLU A 45 -1.84 10.36 15.93
N VAL A 46 -2.77 9.64 15.29
CA VAL A 46 -2.48 8.38 14.60
C VAL A 46 -2.94 8.45 13.16
N ARG A 47 -2.03 8.14 12.24
CA ARG A 47 -2.34 7.75 10.86
C ARG A 47 -2.15 6.26 10.70
N PHE A 48 -3.09 5.62 10.01
CA PHE A 48 -3.11 4.18 9.88
C PHE A 48 -3.57 3.76 8.49
N VAL A 49 -2.86 2.79 7.93
CA VAL A 49 -3.23 2.14 6.69
C VAL A 49 -3.54 0.70 7.04
N SER A 50 -4.80 0.33 6.89
CA SER A 50 -5.23 -1.03 7.12
C SER A 50 -5.30 -1.79 5.81
N ALA A 51 -4.93 -3.06 5.87
CA ALA A 51 -5.38 -4.09 4.95
C ALA A 51 -6.89 -3.98 4.59
N TYR A 52 -7.75 -3.59 5.54
CA TYR A 52 -9.21 -3.55 5.35
C TYR A 52 -9.67 -2.15 4.91
N GLY A 53 -9.49 -1.85 3.62
CA GLY A 53 -9.94 -0.59 3.00
C GLY A 53 -8.82 0.21 2.36
N GLY A 54 -7.57 0.03 2.80
CA GLY A 54 -6.38 0.49 2.08
C GLY A 54 -6.11 2.00 2.07
N ASP A 55 -7.08 2.80 2.50
CA ASP A 55 -6.97 4.25 2.63
C ASP A 55 -5.99 4.68 3.74
N LEU A 56 -5.47 5.91 3.63
CA LEU A 56 -4.82 6.58 4.77
C LEU A 56 -5.91 7.09 5.69
N ASN A 57 -6.06 6.43 6.83
CA ASN A 57 -7.05 6.83 7.82
C ASN A 57 -6.39 7.60 8.95
N ARG A 58 -7.03 8.68 9.38
CA ARG A 58 -6.75 9.30 10.68
C ARG A 58 -7.63 8.64 11.71
N ALA A 59 -7.08 8.29 12.87
CA ALA A 59 -7.87 7.75 13.96
C ALA A 59 -8.79 8.85 14.53
N ASP A 60 -10.05 8.50 14.81
CA ASP A 60 -11.02 9.41 15.43
C ASP A 60 -10.74 9.62 16.92
N GLU A 61 -10.08 8.64 17.52
CA GLU A 61 -9.75 8.60 18.94
C GLU A 61 -8.37 7.98 19.11
N VAL A 62 -7.54 8.62 19.94
CA VAL A 62 -6.20 8.16 20.28
C VAL A 62 -5.97 8.40 21.75
N ALA A 63 -5.44 7.40 22.45
CA ALA A 63 -5.01 7.51 23.82
C ALA A 63 -3.71 6.73 24.00
N ILE A 64 -2.73 7.36 24.66
CA ILE A 64 -1.50 6.71 25.07
C ILE A 64 -1.38 6.92 26.57
N ARG A 65 -1.45 5.83 27.34
CA ARG A 65 -1.34 5.88 28.81
C ARG A 65 -0.74 4.59 29.34
N ASN A 66 0.22 4.71 30.24
CA ASN A 66 0.81 3.58 30.95
C ASN A 66 1.37 2.50 29.99
N GLY A 67 2.09 2.93 28.95
CA GLY A 67 2.73 2.06 27.98
C GLY A 67 1.76 1.33 27.04
N GLU A 68 0.55 1.86 26.85
CA GLU A 68 -0.45 1.33 25.93
C GLU A 68 -0.95 2.41 24.98
N LEU A 69 -0.81 2.14 23.68
CA LEU A 69 -1.45 2.88 22.61
C LEU A 69 -2.81 2.27 22.31
N VAL A 70 -3.86 3.08 22.36
CA VAL A 70 -5.21 2.73 21.92
C VAL A 70 -5.64 3.74 20.87
N PHE A 71 -6.10 3.26 19.72
CA PHE A 71 -6.67 4.12 18.69
C PHE A 71 -7.84 3.45 18.01
N GLY A 72 -8.77 4.23 17.47
CA GLY A 72 -10.00 3.67 16.89
C GLY A 72 -10.55 4.47 15.72
N PHE A 73 -11.45 3.81 14.99
CA PHE A 73 -12.14 4.33 13.81
C PHE A 73 -13.63 4.08 13.94
N ARG A 74 -14.43 5.11 13.67
CA ARG A 74 -15.89 5.10 13.64
C ARG A 74 -16.34 5.21 12.20
N TYR A 75 -17.16 4.26 11.77
CA TYR A 75 -17.62 4.20 10.38
C TYR A 75 -19.00 3.56 10.30
N LYS A 76 -19.66 3.76 9.16
CA LYS A 76 -20.93 3.09 8.86
C LYS A 76 -20.64 1.77 8.14
N ARG A 77 -21.18 0.66 8.65
CA ARG A 77 -21.06 -0.67 8.06
C ARG A 77 -22.44 -1.22 7.69
N ARG A 78 -22.58 -1.79 6.50
CA ARG A 78 -23.76 -2.60 6.15
C ARG A 78 -23.49 -4.05 6.51
N LEU A 79 -24.35 -4.65 7.33
CA LEU A 79 -24.18 -6.05 7.76
C LEU A 79 -24.55 -7.04 6.64
N GLN A 80 -25.45 -6.65 5.75
CA GLN A 80 -25.89 -7.42 4.59
C GLN A 80 -26.26 -6.47 3.45
N ARG A 81 -26.26 -6.98 2.21
CA ARG A 81 -26.63 -6.19 1.02
C ARG A 81 -28.07 -5.68 1.16
N GLY A 82 -28.26 -4.37 1.01
CA GLY A 82 -29.57 -3.72 1.13
C GLY A 82 -30.00 -3.38 2.57
N ALA A 83 -29.30 -3.85 3.60
CA ALA A 83 -29.56 -3.46 4.98
C ALA A 83 -29.10 -2.01 5.23
N GLU A 84 -29.80 -1.30 6.12
CA GLU A 84 -29.40 0.03 6.56
C GLU A 84 -27.99 0.00 7.20
N PRO A 85 -27.15 1.02 6.96
CA PRO A 85 -25.85 1.10 7.60
C PRO A 85 -26.00 1.28 9.11
N VAL A 86 -25.29 0.47 9.87
CA VAL A 86 -25.18 0.61 11.32
C VAL A 86 -23.86 1.28 11.68
N ASP A 87 -23.83 1.95 12.83
CA ASP A 87 -22.58 2.43 13.40
C ASP A 87 -21.69 1.24 13.79
N ALA A 88 -20.42 1.35 13.40
CA ALA A 88 -19.38 0.39 13.73
C ALA A 88 -18.17 1.13 14.28
N ARG A 89 -17.46 0.47 15.19
CA ARG A 89 -16.23 0.98 15.77
C ARG A 89 -15.18 -0.10 15.81
N THR A 90 -14.03 0.17 15.23
CA THR A 90 -12.86 -0.71 15.30
C THR A 90 -11.83 -0.06 16.21
N VAL A 91 -11.28 -0.83 17.15
CA VAL A 91 -10.31 -0.37 18.13
C VAL A 91 -9.05 -1.22 18.02
N CYS A 92 -7.92 -0.54 17.89
CA CYS A 92 -6.58 -1.10 17.93
C CYS A 92 -5.96 -0.84 19.31
N ARG A 93 -5.26 -1.83 19.86
CA ARG A 93 -4.48 -1.71 21.09
C ARG A 93 -3.07 -2.21 20.84
N ALA A 94 -2.06 -1.54 21.37
CA ALA A 94 -0.68 -1.93 21.21
C ALA A 94 0.16 -1.62 22.44
N ARG A 95 1.07 -2.53 22.76
CA ARG A 95 2.08 -2.37 23.81
C ARG A 95 3.45 -2.76 23.28
N PHE A 96 4.49 -2.21 23.86
CA PHE A 96 5.85 -2.63 23.58
C PHE A 96 6.12 -4.05 24.11
N SER A 97 6.80 -4.85 23.31
CA SER A 97 7.41 -6.13 23.67
C SER A 97 8.83 -6.12 23.11
N GLY A 98 9.79 -5.74 23.95
CA GLY A 98 11.14 -5.37 23.49
C GLY A 98 11.07 -4.16 22.55
N ALA A 99 11.71 -4.26 21.39
CA ALA A 99 11.72 -3.19 20.37
C ALA A 99 10.50 -3.21 19.42
N GLN A 100 9.56 -4.13 19.61
CA GLN A 100 8.39 -4.32 18.75
C GLN A 100 7.12 -3.83 19.43
N LEU A 101 6.14 -3.40 18.62
CA LEU A 101 4.76 -3.29 19.07
C LEU A 101 4.06 -4.64 18.91
N ARG A 102 3.40 -5.11 19.96
CA ARG A 102 2.43 -6.20 19.91
C ARG A 102 1.05 -5.57 19.98
N GLY A 103 0.25 -5.76 18.95
CA GLY A 103 -1.07 -5.16 18.90
C GLY A 103 -2.18 -6.10 18.48
N THR A 104 -3.40 -5.65 18.74
CA THR A 104 -4.64 -6.32 18.36
C THR A 104 -5.59 -5.32 17.75
N THR A 105 -6.40 -5.76 16.79
CA THR A 105 -7.49 -5.00 16.20
C THR A 105 -8.80 -5.76 16.37
N ALA A 106 -9.82 -5.11 16.93
CA ALA A 106 -11.14 -5.71 17.12
C ALA A 106 -12.25 -4.71 16.76
N THR A 107 -13.34 -5.21 16.18
CA THR A 107 -14.57 -4.43 16.00
C THR A 107 -15.48 -4.63 17.21
N GLU A 108 -15.92 -3.54 17.84
CA GLU A 108 -16.83 -3.60 18.98
C GLU A 108 -18.15 -4.29 18.60
N GLY A 109 -18.64 -5.16 19.50
CA GLY A 109 -19.84 -5.97 19.26
C GLY A 109 -19.65 -7.14 18.28
N SER A 110 -18.45 -7.36 17.75
CA SER A 110 -18.14 -8.56 16.95
C SER A 110 -17.82 -9.75 17.85
N ASN A 111 -18.29 -10.94 17.46
CA ASN A 111 -17.90 -12.21 18.09
C ASN A 111 -16.60 -12.79 17.51
N ALA A 112 -16.03 -12.15 16.48
CA ALA A 112 -14.75 -12.59 15.92
C ALA A 112 -13.59 -12.29 16.89
N PRO A 113 -12.59 -13.18 17.00
CA PRO A 113 -11.41 -12.90 17.80
C PRO A 113 -10.67 -11.66 17.27
N PRO A 114 -9.99 -10.88 18.14
CA PRO A 114 -9.13 -9.80 17.70
C PRO A 114 -8.03 -10.30 16.74
N VAL A 115 -7.76 -9.52 15.70
CA VAL A 115 -6.65 -9.79 14.77
C VAL A 115 -5.36 -9.31 15.41
N GLU A 116 -4.42 -10.22 15.63
CA GLU A 116 -3.09 -9.89 16.15
C GLU A 116 -2.17 -9.35 15.06
N TRP A 117 -1.31 -8.42 15.45
CA TRP A 117 -0.31 -7.84 14.56
C TRP A 117 0.97 -7.44 15.31
N ILE A 118 2.07 -7.38 14.57
CA ILE A 118 3.38 -6.96 15.07
C ILE A 118 3.80 -5.71 14.31
N GLY A 119 4.14 -4.65 15.04
CA GLY A 119 4.76 -3.45 14.49
C GLY A 119 6.26 -3.45 14.73
N VAL A 120 7.04 -3.23 13.67
CA VAL A 120 8.48 -2.96 13.77
C VAL A 120 8.75 -1.52 13.31
N ARG A 121 9.79 -0.88 13.82
CA ARG A 121 10.15 0.48 13.38
C ARG A 121 10.33 0.50 11.87
N ALA A 122 9.60 1.38 11.18
CA ALA A 122 9.81 1.58 9.77
C ALA A 122 11.21 2.19 9.54
N PRO A 123 12.00 1.68 8.58
CA PRO A 123 13.37 2.12 8.38
C PRO A 123 13.46 3.54 7.85
N GLU A 124 14.55 4.20 8.20
CA GLU A 124 14.95 5.45 7.58
C GLU A 124 15.55 5.15 6.19
N ILE A 125 14.90 5.66 5.14
CA ILE A 125 15.37 5.52 3.76
C ILE A 125 15.83 6.90 3.30
N ARG A 126 17.16 7.08 3.23
CA ARG A 126 17.81 8.37 2.93
C ARG A 126 18.05 8.62 1.45
N GLU A 127 17.92 7.57 0.64
CA GLU A 127 18.09 7.68 -0.81
C GLU A 127 17.02 8.59 -1.41
N LYS A 128 17.47 9.45 -2.33
CA LYS A 128 16.67 10.46 -3.03
C LYS A 128 16.97 10.43 -4.50
N ASP A 129 16.00 10.86 -5.30
CA ASP A 129 16.21 11.12 -6.72
C ASP A 129 16.98 12.44 -6.91
N ASP A 130 18.30 12.33 -6.70
CA ASP A 130 19.30 13.39 -6.78
C ASP A 130 19.91 13.53 -8.19
N GLY A 131 19.41 12.76 -9.17
CA GLY A 131 19.92 12.74 -10.55
C GLY A 131 21.26 12.02 -10.74
N THR A 132 21.82 11.38 -9.69
CA THR A 132 23.10 10.65 -9.78
C THR A 132 22.95 9.18 -10.16
N TRP A 133 21.73 8.63 -10.07
CA TRP A 133 21.43 7.24 -10.35
C TRP A 133 21.59 6.89 -11.82
N ARG A 134 22.18 5.71 -12.08
CA ARG A 134 22.46 5.18 -13.41
C ARG A 134 21.62 3.95 -13.69
N GLU A 135 21.18 3.82 -14.94
CA GLU A 135 20.46 2.64 -15.41
C GLU A 135 21.38 1.44 -15.57
N SER A 136 20.97 0.32 -15.00
CA SER A 136 21.56 -1.00 -15.25
C SER A 136 20.85 -1.70 -16.42
N LYS A 137 21.18 -2.98 -16.67
CA LYS A 137 20.56 -3.76 -17.74
C LYS A 137 19.04 -3.90 -17.50
N PRO A 138 18.19 -3.55 -18.49
CA PRO A 138 16.75 -3.76 -18.39
C PRO A 138 16.37 -5.24 -18.30
N ILE A 139 15.34 -5.51 -17.50
CA ILE A 139 14.78 -6.84 -17.21
C ILE A 139 13.35 -6.87 -17.71
N ARG A 140 13.06 -7.78 -18.64
CA ARG A 140 11.71 -8.00 -19.15
C ARG A 140 10.96 -8.90 -18.17
N LEU A 141 10.10 -8.31 -17.34
CA LEU A 141 9.34 -9.04 -16.32
C LEU A 141 8.25 -9.93 -16.91
N PHE A 142 7.74 -9.61 -18.11
CA PHE A 142 6.77 -10.46 -18.81
C PHE A 142 7.31 -10.94 -20.15
N ASN A 143 7.41 -12.26 -20.30
CA ASN A 143 7.98 -12.91 -21.48
C ASN A 143 7.03 -12.93 -22.71
N GLY A 144 5.78 -12.46 -22.56
CA GLY A 144 4.79 -12.40 -23.63
C GLY A 144 4.05 -13.71 -23.92
N LYS A 145 4.38 -14.80 -23.20
CA LYS A 145 3.91 -16.16 -23.52
C LYS A 145 3.18 -16.81 -22.35
N ASP A 146 3.77 -16.79 -21.17
CA ASP A 146 3.29 -17.53 -20.00
C ASP A 146 3.56 -16.75 -18.70
N LEU A 147 3.29 -17.38 -17.55
CA LEU A 147 3.40 -16.77 -16.23
C LEU A 147 4.79 -16.98 -15.59
N SER A 148 5.81 -17.41 -16.34
CA SER A 148 7.17 -17.54 -15.79
C SER A 148 7.63 -16.20 -15.21
N GLY A 149 8.12 -16.23 -13.96
CA GLY A 149 8.49 -15.02 -13.22
C GLY A 149 7.35 -14.40 -12.40
N TRP A 150 6.16 -15.02 -12.40
CA TRP A 150 4.99 -14.55 -11.68
C TRP A 150 4.32 -15.66 -10.87
N GLN A 151 3.70 -15.30 -9.75
CA GLN A 151 2.93 -16.21 -8.91
C GLN A 151 1.70 -15.50 -8.32
N PRO A 152 0.65 -16.24 -7.92
CA PRO A 152 -0.44 -15.65 -7.14
C PRO A 152 0.09 -15.10 -5.82
N LEU A 153 -0.38 -13.92 -5.43
CA LEU A 153 -0.15 -13.37 -4.10
C LEU A 153 -0.99 -14.15 -3.08
N GLU A 154 -2.31 -14.16 -3.26
CA GLU A 154 -3.22 -14.86 -2.35
C GLU A 154 -3.48 -16.29 -2.81
N LYS A 155 -2.94 -17.26 -2.06
CA LYS A 155 -3.00 -18.70 -2.41
C LYS A 155 -4.40 -19.28 -2.36
N ASP A 156 -5.24 -18.76 -1.47
CA ASP A 156 -6.60 -19.27 -1.25
C ASP A 156 -7.65 -18.57 -2.12
N ARG A 157 -7.25 -17.59 -2.93
CA ARG A 157 -8.16 -16.90 -3.86
C ARG A 157 -8.17 -17.61 -5.21
N LYS A 158 -9.33 -17.57 -5.88
CA LYS A 158 -9.46 -18.07 -7.25
C LYS A 158 -8.40 -17.45 -8.14
N PHE A 159 -7.57 -18.28 -8.76
CA PHE A 159 -6.60 -17.81 -9.73
C PHE A 159 -7.25 -17.65 -11.11
N GLY A 160 -7.20 -16.43 -11.67
CA GLY A 160 -7.84 -16.09 -12.94
C GLY A 160 -6.89 -15.52 -13.99
N TRP A 161 -5.59 -15.40 -13.68
CA TRP A 161 -4.64 -14.80 -14.60
C TRP A 161 -4.33 -15.73 -15.77
N THR A 162 -4.25 -15.15 -16.97
CA THR A 162 -3.86 -15.85 -18.19
C THR A 162 -2.78 -15.06 -18.91
N ALA A 163 -1.90 -15.75 -19.64
CA ALA A 163 -0.84 -15.16 -20.43
C ALA A 163 -0.87 -15.75 -21.84
N GLY A 164 -0.68 -14.90 -22.84
CA GLY A 164 -0.62 -15.31 -24.24
C GLY A 164 -0.75 -14.12 -25.19
N ASN A 165 -0.27 -14.28 -26.42
CA ASN A 165 -0.30 -13.25 -27.47
C ASN A 165 0.30 -11.90 -26.99
N GLY A 166 1.36 -11.94 -26.19
CA GLY A 166 2.01 -10.74 -25.67
C GLY A 166 1.24 -10.00 -24.59
N VAL A 167 0.17 -10.58 -24.02
CA VAL A 167 -0.66 -9.94 -22.99
C VAL A 167 -0.86 -10.84 -21.79
N LEU A 168 -0.69 -10.28 -20.60
CA LEU A 168 -1.09 -10.83 -19.32
C LEU A 168 -2.47 -10.28 -18.95
N ARG A 169 -3.46 -11.12 -18.61
CA ARG A 169 -4.86 -10.71 -18.42
C ARG A 169 -5.44 -11.25 -17.12
N ALA A 170 -6.23 -10.43 -16.44
CA ALA A 170 -7.11 -10.87 -15.35
C ALA A 170 -8.57 -10.51 -15.69
N PRO A 171 -9.54 -11.39 -15.40
CA PRO A 171 -10.96 -11.10 -15.57
C PRO A 171 -11.55 -10.25 -14.43
N GLY A 172 -10.79 -10.00 -13.36
CA GLY A 172 -11.31 -9.48 -12.10
C GLY A 172 -11.74 -10.59 -11.11
N GLY A 173 -11.97 -10.23 -9.86
CA GLY A 173 -12.44 -11.13 -8.80
C GLY A 173 -11.46 -12.23 -8.34
N GLY A 174 -10.22 -12.25 -8.86
CA GLY A 174 -9.24 -13.30 -8.59
C GLY A 174 -8.16 -12.91 -7.58
N ALA A 175 -7.12 -13.74 -7.46
CA ALA A 175 -5.88 -13.39 -6.78
C ALA A 175 -5.14 -12.28 -7.53
N ASN A 176 -4.37 -11.47 -6.80
CA ASN A 176 -3.36 -10.58 -7.36
C ASN A 176 -2.16 -11.39 -7.86
N LEU A 177 -1.38 -10.80 -8.76
CA LEU A 177 -0.18 -11.42 -9.30
C LEU A 177 1.06 -10.68 -8.80
N VAL A 178 2.11 -11.41 -8.45
CA VAL A 178 3.35 -10.84 -7.92
C VAL A 178 4.57 -11.42 -8.62
N SER A 179 5.56 -10.59 -8.92
CA SER A 179 6.82 -11.03 -9.51
C SER A 179 7.62 -11.87 -8.53
N THR A 180 8.32 -12.90 -9.02
CA THR A 180 9.22 -13.72 -8.19
C THR A 180 10.51 -12.98 -7.85
N GLU A 181 10.95 -12.07 -8.72
CA GLU A 181 12.09 -11.19 -8.47
C GLU A 181 11.69 -9.96 -7.64
N LYS A 182 12.68 -9.40 -6.93
CA LYS A 182 12.53 -8.23 -6.07
C LYS A 182 13.50 -7.13 -6.47
N PHE A 183 13.08 -5.88 -6.32
CA PHE A 183 13.78 -4.70 -6.80
C PHE A 183 13.80 -3.61 -5.74
N TRP A 184 14.85 -2.79 -5.74
CA TRP A 184 15.00 -1.68 -4.82
C TRP A 184 14.70 -0.35 -5.52
N ASN A 185 15.69 0.23 -6.18
CA ASN A 185 15.53 1.44 -6.99
C ASN A 185 15.43 1.04 -8.47
N PHE A 186 14.45 1.59 -9.18
CA PHE A 186 14.19 1.18 -10.57
C PHE A 186 13.38 2.21 -11.35
N LYS A 187 13.45 2.07 -12.67
CA LYS A 187 12.43 2.56 -13.61
C LYS A 187 11.58 1.39 -14.08
N LEU A 188 10.26 1.55 -14.08
CA LEU A 188 9.29 0.57 -14.57
C LEU A 188 8.55 1.18 -15.76
N HIS A 189 8.66 0.55 -16.92
CA HIS A 189 7.79 0.76 -18.06
C HIS A 189 6.75 -0.36 -18.10
N ILE A 190 5.48 0.01 -18.22
CA ILE A 190 4.37 -0.95 -18.28
C ILE A 190 3.19 -0.37 -19.05
N GLU A 191 2.66 -1.15 -19.97
CA GLU A 191 1.46 -0.81 -20.72
C GLU A 191 0.27 -1.59 -20.16
N TYR A 192 -0.87 -0.92 -20.05
CA TYR A 192 -2.09 -1.53 -19.54
C TYR A 192 -3.32 -1.08 -20.32
N ARG A 193 -4.38 -1.88 -20.24
CA ARG A 193 -5.68 -1.59 -20.83
C ARG A 193 -6.79 -2.11 -19.94
N VAL A 194 -7.69 -1.21 -19.55
CA VAL A 194 -8.88 -1.48 -18.73
C VAL A 194 -10.14 -1.50 -19.59
N ASP A 195 -11.12 -2.31 -19.19
CA ASP A 195 -12.49 -2.21 -19.68
C ASP A 195 -13.24 -1.07 -18.96
N LYS A 196 -14.42 -0.69 -19.49
CA LYS A 196 -15.21 0.40 -18.91
C LYS A 196 -15.62 0.10 -17.46
N GLY A 197 -15.38 1.03 -16.55
CA GLY A 197 -15.67 0.92 -15.11
C GLY A 197 -14.75 -0.04 -14.35
N SER A 198 -13.64 -0.47 -14.96
CA SER A 198 -12.67 -1.35 -14.33
C SER A 198 -11.68 -0.58 -13.44
N ASN A 199 -11.11 -1.30 -12.47
CA ASN A 199 -10.12 -0.84 -11.50
C ASN A 199 -9.03 -1.91 -11.37
N SER A 200 -7.79 -1.49 -11.17
CA SER A 200 -6.62 -2.30 -10.87
C SER A 200 -5.58 -1.40 -10.18
N GLY A 201 -4.36 -1.89 -10.02
CA GLY A 201 -3.27 -1.17 -9.38
C GLY A 201 -1.94 -1.86 -9.64
N ILE A 202 -0.88 -1.06 -9.60
CA ILE A 202 0.50 -1.54 -9.73
C ILE A 202 1.21 -1.28 -8.40
N GLY A 203 1.47 -2.35 -7.67
CA GLY A 203 2.21 -2.33 -6.41
C GLY A 203 3.71 -2.30 -6.65
N LEU A 204 4.35 -1.20 -6.32
CA LEU A 204 5.80 -1.02 -6.32
C LEU A 204 6.39 -1.57 -5.02
N ARG A 205 7.37 -2.46 -5.13
CA ARG A 205 7.99 -3.19 -3.99
C ARG A 205 6.98 -3.92 -3.10
N GLY A 206 5.81 -4.27 -3.64
CA GLY A 206 4.69 -4.84 -2.88
C GLY A 206 4.11 -3.92 -1.79
N ARG A 207 4.29 -2.59 -1.92
CA ARG A 207 4.00 -1.60 -0.87
C ARG A 207 3.20 -0.38 -1.33
N TYR A 208 3.55 0.15 -2.51
CA TYR A 208 3.08 1.45 -2.96
C TYR A 208 2.32 1.31 -4.28
N GLU A 209 1.05 1.68 -4.28
CA GLU A 209 0.15 1.49 -5.39
C GLU A 209 0.09 2.73 -6.26
N ILE A 210 0.48 2.54 -7.52
CA ILE A 210 0.11 3.47 -8.58
C ILE A 210 -1.23 3.00 -9.14
N GLN A 211 -2.23 3.87 -9.02
CA GLN A 211 -3.62 3.53 -9.29
C GLN A 211 -3.87 3.30 -10.79
N VAL A 212 -4.68 2.29 -11.10
CA VAL A 212 -5.21 2.03 -12.44
C VAL A 212 -6.74 2.10 -12.40
N LEU A 213 -7.32 3.09 -13.07
CA LEU A 213 -8.78 3.30 -13.04
C LEU A 213 -9.32 3.76 -14.40
N ASP A 214 -10.53 3.33 -14.76
CA ASP A 214 -11.30 3.97 -15.83
C ASP A 214 -12.01 5.23 -15.31
N ASP A 215 -11.34 6.38 -15.47
CA ASP A 215 -11.84 7.69 -15.04
C ASP A 215 -11.71 8.77 -16.13
N TYR A 216 -11.63 8.35 -17.40
CA TYR A 216 -11.38 9.27 -18.52
C TYR A 216 -12.31 10.49 -18.50
N GLY A 217 -11.71 11.68 -18.48
CA GLY A 217 -12.42 12.96 -18.51
C GLY A 217 -13.00 13.41 -17.17
N GLN A 218 -12.71 12.70 -16.06
CA GLN A 218 -13.09 13.13 -14.72
C GLN A 218 -12.01 14.04 -14.10
N PRO A 219 -12.37 14.98 -13.21
CA PRO A 219 -11.40 15.72 -12.40
C PRO A 219 -10.53 14.76 -11.57
N PRO A 220 -9.20 14.94 -11.53
CA PRO A 220 -8.33 14.06 -10.77
C PRO A 220 -8.45 14.28 -9.25
N ASP A 221 -8.37 13.19 -8.50
CA ASP A 221 -8.28 13.12 -7.05
C ASP A 221 -7.25 12.07 -6.59
N SER A 222 -7.15 11.81 -5.29
CA SER A 222 -6.20 10.83 -4.73
C SER A 222 -6.49 9.37 -5.10
N HIS A 223 -7.64 9.07 -5.70
CA HIS A 223 -8.07 7.73 -6.09
C HIS A 223 -8.17 7.58 -7.62
N SER A 224 -7.79 8.61 -8.36
CA SER A 224 -7.80 8.66 -9.81
C SER A 224 -6.61 7.93 -10.42
N ASN A 225 -6.73 7.54 -11.69
CA ASN A 225 -5.69 6.86 -12.46
C ASN A 225 -4.37 7.67 -12.45
N GLY A 226 -3.30 7.03 -12.01
CA GLY A 226 -1.96 7.63 -11.90
C GLY A 226 -1.68 8.31 -10.56
N SER A 227 -2.61 8.26 -9.60
CA SER A 227 -2.35 8.65 -8.24
C SER A 227 -1.39 7.68 -7.55
N LEU A 228 -0.66 8.17 -6.54
CA LEU A 228 -0.25 7.31 -5.44
C LEU A 228 -1.50 7.12 -4.57
N TYR A 229 -2.06 5.91 -4.57
CA TYR A 229 -3.42 5.65 -4.10
C TYR A 229 -3.68 6.23 -2.69
N SER A 230 -4.70 7.09 -2.58
CA SER A 230 -5.15 7.70 -1.33
C SER A 230 -4.06 8.58 -0.66
N ARG A 231 -3.05 9.04 -1.42
CA ARG A 231 -1.96 9.91 -0.93
C ARG A 231 -1.73 11.14 -1.81
N ILE A 232 -1.37 10.93 -3.08
CA ILE A 232 -0.94 11.99 -3.98
C ILE A 232 -1.79 11.92 -5.23
N ALA A 233 -2.67 12.91 -5.40
CA ALA A 233 -3.45 13.07 -6.62
C ALA A 233 -2.54 13.38 -7.82
N PRO A 234 -2.83 12.87 -9.02
CA PRO A 234 -2.10 13.26 -10.21
C PRO A 234 -2.42 14.73 -10.55
N SER A 235 -1.42 15.47 -11.03
CA SER A 235 -1.59 16.89 -11.39
C SER A 235 -2.60 17.13 -12.52
N VAL A 236 -2.88 16.11 -13.33
CA VAL A 236 -3.85 16.14 -14.43
C VAL A 236 -4.38 14.72 -14.66
N ASN A 237 -5.63 14.58 -15.11
CA ASN A 237 -6.11 13.32 -15.66
C ASN A 237 -5.55 13.15 -17.08
N ALA A 238 -4.58 12.24 -17.25
CA ALA A 238 -3.97 11.90 -18.54
C ALA A 238 -4.45 10.55 -19.10
N SER A 239 -5.57 10.03 -18.58
CA SER A 239 -6.18 8.78 -19.05
C SER A 239 -6.57 8.92 -20.52
N LYS A 240 -6.46 7.83 -21.29
CA LYS A 240 -7.22 7.59 -22.51
C LYS A 240 -8.54 6.90 -22.19
N ARG A 241 -9.41 6.76 -23.21
CA ARG A 241 -10.70 6.07 -23.07
C ARG A 241 -10.51 4.58 -22.74
N PRO A 242 -11.49 3.93 -22.07
CA PRO A 242 -11.43 2.50 -21.81
C PRO A 242 -11.31 1.71 -23.13
N GLY A 243 -10.54 0.63 -23.10
CA GLY A 243 -10.19 -0.15 -24.29
C GLY A 243 -8.96 0.36 -25.07
N GLU A 244 -8.42 1.53 -24.74
CA GLU A 244 -7.14 2.00 -25.28
C GLU A 244 -5.95 1.57 -24.41
N TRP A 245 -4.79 1.36 -25.04
CA TRP A 245 -3.55 1.11 -24.31
C TRP A 245 -3.01 2.41 -23.69
N GLN A 246 -2.87 2.35 -22.37
CA GLN A 246 -2.25 3.35 -21.51
C GLN A 246 -0.78 2.97 -21.30
N VAL A 247 0.09 3.96 -21.16
CA VAL A 247 1.54 3.74 -20.95
C VAL A 247 1.96 4.40 -19.65
N TYR A 248 2.47 3.63 -18.71
CA TYR A 248 3.16 4.13 -17.53
C TYR A 248 4.67 4.03 -17.69
N ASP A 249 5.33 5.12 -17.30
CA ASP A 249 6.75 5.14 -16.95
C ASP A 249 6.86 5.64 -15.51
N ILE A 250 7.31 4.78 -14.60
CA ILE A 250 7.36 5.04 -13.16
C ILE A 250 8.82 4.94 -12.71
N THR A 251 9.31 5.93 -11.97
CA THR A 251 10.62 5.87 -11.32
C THR A 251 10.42 5.83 -9.81
N LEU A 252 11.09 4.88 -9.14
CA LEU A 252 11.12 4.78 -7.69
C LEU A 252 12.58 4.72 -7.21
N ILE A 253 12.98 5.70 -6.42
CA ILE A 253 14.30 5.79 -5.79
C ILE A 253 14.12 6.11 -4.31
N GLY A 254 14.57 5.22 -3.42
CA GLY A 254 14.33 5.38 -1.99
C GLY A 254 12.82 5.44 -1.72
N ARG A 255 12.27 6.62 -1.41
CA ARG A 255 10.82 6.87 -1.32
C ARG A 255 10.33 7.94 -2.31
N ASP A 256 11.20 8.44 -3.19
CA ASP A 256 10.84 9.44 -4.19
C ASP A 256 10.23 8.73 -5.39
N VAL A 257 9.00 9.11 -5.74
CA VAL A 257 8.25 8.54 -6.86
C VAL A 257 7.99 9.59 -7.93
N THR A 258 8.24 9.22 -9.17
CA THR A 258 7.84 9.96 -10.37
C THR A 258 6.93 9.06 -11.20
N VAL A 259 5.78 9.59 -11.61
CA VAL A 259 4.79 8.87 -12.42
C VAL A 259 4.53 9.67 -13.69
N VAL A 260 4.77 9.04 -14.84
CA VAL A 260 4.42 9.56 -16.17
C VAL A 260 3.37 8.64 -16.77
N LEU A 261 2.22 9.21 -17.16
CA LEU A 261 1.14 8.51 -17.85
C LEU A 261 0.97 9.11 -19.25
N ASN A 262 1.06 8.28 -20.29
CA ASN A 262 0.88 8.71 -21.69
C ASN A 262 1.74 9.94 -22.07
N GLY A 263 2.97 9.99 -21.57
CA GLY A 263 3.90 11.09 -21.80
C GLY A 263 3.64 12.36 -20.98
N LYS A 264 2.66 12.36 -20.07
CA LYS A 264 2.41 13.46 -19.12
C LYS A 264 2.93 13.08 -17.73
N LYS A 265 3.84 13.89 -17.19
CA LYS A 265 4.37 13.72 -15.83
C LYS A 265 3.31 14.16 -14.81
N LEU A 266 2.74 13.20 -14.10
CA LEU A 266 1.63 13.38 -13.16
C LEU A 266 2.12 13.72 -11.75
N ILE A 267 3.14 12.98 -11.31
CA ILE A 267 3.81 13.09 -10.02
C ILE A 267 5.31 13.21 -10.31
N ASP A 268 5.97 14.17 -9.67
CA ASP A 268 7.39 14.48 -9.91
C ASP A 268 8.17 14.44 -8.59
N ARG A 269 8.97 13.37 -8.41
CA ARG A 269 9.86 13.14 -7.25
C ARG A 269 9.21 13.44 -5.90
N GLN A 270 7.95 13.06 -5.73
CA GLN A 270 7.24 13.23 -4.47
C GLN A 270 7.59 12.10 -3.51
N VAL A 271 7.59 12.38 -2.21
CA VAL A 271 7.96 11.41 -1.18
C VAL A 271 6.75 10.56 -0.79
N ILE A 272 6.88 9.24 -0.87
CA ILE A 272 5.90 8.30 -0.35
C ILE A 272 6.03 8.23 1.18
N GLU A 273 4.96 8.55 1.92
CA GLU A 273 5.00 8.59 3.39
C GLU A 273 5.04 7.20 4.05
N GLY A 274 4.45 6.18 3.39
CA GLY A 274 4.32 4.81 3.88
C GLY A 274 3.52 3.93 2.91
N LEU A 275 3.05 2.77 3.37
CA LEU A 275 2.31 1.80 2.55
C LEU A 275 0.97 2.36 2.04
N THR A 276 0.48 1.79 0.94
CA THR A 276 -0.88 2.02 0.38
C THR A 276 -1.69 0.71 0.38
N ALA A 277 -2.89 0.71 -0.24
CA ALA A 277 -3.86 -0.39 -0.14
C ALA A 277 -3.33 -1.75 -0.61
N MET A 278 -2.45 -1.79 -1.62
CA MET A 278 -1.81 -3.02 -2.09
C MET A 278 -0.62 -3.51 -1.23
N GLY A 279 -0.34 -2.89 -0.08
CA GLY A 279 0.75 -3.29 0.80
C GLY A 279 0.61 -4.73 1.30
N HIS A 280 1.57 -5.59 0.94
CA HIS A 280 1.69 -6.97 1.42
C HIS A 280 3.12 -7.36 1.80
N ASP A 281 4.10 -6.51 1.50
CA ASP A 281 5.46 -6.64 2.02
C ASP A 281 5.74 -5.53 3.05
N PRO A 282 5.76 -5.84 4.36
CA PRO A 282 5.96 -4.83 5.39
C PRO A 282 7.39 -4.28 5.43
N ASN A 283 8.37 -4.90 4.77
CA ASN A 283 9.78 -4.58 5.00
C ASN A 283 10.23 -3.38 4.14
N GLU A 284 9.85 -2.15 4.49
CA GLU A 284 10.08 -0.96 3.64
C GLU A 284 11.56 -0.77 3.24
N GLY A 285 12.50 -1.24 4.07
CA GLY A 285 13.95 -1.11 3.89
C GLY A 285 14.58 -2.14 2.96
N GLU A 286 13.82 -3.12 2.48
CA GLU A 286 14.32 -4.22 1.65
C GLU A 286 13.79 -4.13 0.21
N PRO A 287 14.51 -4.70 -0.78
CA PRO A 287 13.96 -4.92 -2.11
C PRO A 287 12.60 -5.65 -2.05
N GLY A 288 11.67 -5.29 -2.93
CA GLY A 288 10.33 -5.88 -2.96
C GLY A 288 9.86 -6.18 -4.39
N PRO A 289 8.79 -6.98 -4.56
CA PRO A 289 8.33 -7.38 -5.87
C PRO A 289 7.52 -6.30 -6.59
N ILE A 290 7.20 -6.52 -7.86
CA ILE A 290 6.13 -5.80 -8.57
C ILE A 290 4.85 -6.62 -8.46
N SER A 291 3.74 -5.97 -8.11
CA SER A 291 2.45 -6.63 -7.96
C SER A 291 1.38 -5.99 -8.84
N LEU A 292 0.48 -6.80 -9.37
CA LEU A 292 -0.60 -6.39 -10.25
C LEU A 292 -1.93 -6.79 -9.64
N GLN A 293 -2.83 -5.82 -9.47
CA GLN A 293 -4.13 -6.06 -8.86
C GLN A 293 -5.07 -6.74 -9.86
N GLY A 294 -5.55 -7.93 -9.52
CA GLY A 294 -6.41 -8.76 -10.38
C GLY A 294 -7.80 -9.03 -9.81
N ASP A 295 -8.13 -8.43 -8.67
CA ASP A 295 -9.31 -8.76 -7.91
C ASP A 295 -10.54 -7.87 -8.14
N HIS A 296 -10.37 -6.76 -8.86
CA HIS A 296 -11.46 -5.88 -9.21
C HIS A 296 -12.05 -6.24 -10.57
N GLY A 297 -11.75 -5.49 -11.63
CA GLY A 297 -12.33 -5.66 -12.95
C GLY A 297 -11.36 -6.23 -14.00
N PRO A 298 -11.83 -6.42 -15.25
CA PRO A 298 -10.99 -6.87 -16.34
C PRO A 298 -9.84 -5.92 -16.64
N ILE A 299 -8.64 -6.47 -16.79
CA ILE A 299 -7.41 -5.73 -17.07
C ILE A 299 -6.45 -6.56 -17.94
N GLY A 300 -5.74 -5.89 -18.84
CA GLY A 300 -4.63 -6.46 -19.60
C GLY A 300 -3.36 -5.66 -19.42
N PHE A 301 -2.23 -6.33 -19.22
CA PHE A 301 -0.89 -5.75 -19.15
C PHE A 301 -0.01 -6.31 -20.26
N ARG A 302 0.90 -5.48 -20.78
CA ARG A 302 1.96 -5.90 -21.70
C ARG A 302 3.20 -5.04 -21.53
N ASN A 303 4.28 -5.43 -22.20
CA ASN A 303 5.53 -4.66 -22.24
C ASN A 303 6.03 -4.24 -20.85
N ILE A 304 6.04 -5.20 -19.91
CA ILE A 304 6.52 -4.95 -18.54
C ILE A 304 8.05 -5.04 -18.54
N LEU A 305 8.71 -3.89 -18.47
CA LEU A 305 10.16 -3.74 -18.49
C LEU A 305 10.61 -2.97 -17.25
N LEU A 306 11.49 -3.56 -16.46
CA LEU A 306 12.06 -2.92 -15.27
C LEU A 306 13.56 -2.71 -15.47
N THR A 307 14.04 -1.50 -15.23
CA THR A 307 15.45 -1.13 -15.33
C THR A 307 15.95 -0.76 -13.94
N PRO A 308 16.79 -1.60 -13.30
CA PRO A 308 17.35 -1.28 -11.99
C PRO A 308 18.19 0.00 -12.05
N LEU A 309 18.17 0.76 -10.96
CA LEU A 309 18.96 1.97 -10.79
C LEU A 309 20.05 1.73 -9.74
N VAL A 310 21.28 2.08 -10.09
CA VAL A 310 22.47 1.91 -9.25
C VAL A 310 23.20 3.24 -9.10
N LYS A 311 23.91 3.43 -7.99
CA LYS A 311 24.83 4.56 -7.81
C LYS A 311 26.23 4.17 -8.28
#